data_AF-A0A527Q162-F1
#
_entry.id   AF-A0A527Q162-F1
#
_cell.length_a   1.000
_cell.length_b   1.000
_cell.length_c   1.000
_cell.angle_alpha   90.00
_cell.angle_beta   90.00
_cell.angle_gamma   90.00
#
_symmetry.space_group_name_H-M   'P 1'
#
loop_
_entity.id
_entity.type
_entity.pdbx_description
1 polymer ?
#
loop_
_entity_poly.entity_id
_entity_poly.type
_entity_poly.pdbx_seq_one_letter_code
_entity_poly.pdbx_strand_id
1 'polypeptide(L)' 'STAAELGRHGITVNAIAPGYFATELNTALMSDEAFTKWVETRTPADRWAQPEELGGAVVFLASDAAA' A
#
# COMPACT_ATOMS: atom_id res chain seq x y z
N SER A 1 -20.55 -7.88 -1.13
CA SER A 1 -19.22 -7.26 -1.27
C SER A 1 -19.21 -6.52 -2.58
N THR A 2 -18.50 -5.40 -2.68
CA THR A 2 -18.52 -4.55 -3.89
C THR A 2 -18.11 -5.33 -5.14
N ALA A 3 -17.15 -6.27 -5.02
CA ALA A 3 -16.79 -7.17 -6.11
C ALA A 3 -17.96 -8.05 -6.59
N ALA A 4 -18.72 -8.67 -5.67
CA ALA A 4 -19.87 -9.52 -6.04
C ALA A 4 -21.01 -8.72 -6.68
N GLU A 5 -21.20 -7.46 -6.27
CA GLU A 5 -22.27 -6.60 -6.79
C GLU A 5 -21.96 -6.07 -8.19
N LEU A 6 -20.69 -5.74 -8.46
CA LEU A 6 -20.28 -5.07 -9.70
C LEU A 6 -19.69 -6.02 -10.74
N GLY A 7 -19.29 -7.24 -10.37
CA GLY A 7 -18.67 -8.20 -11.29
C GLY A 7 -19.52 -8.52 -12.52
N ARG A 8 -20.86 -8.54 -12.40
CA ARG A 8 -21.77 -8.72 -13.55
C ARG A 8 -21.68 -7.62 -14.61
N HIS A 9 -21.14 -6.45 -14.23
CA HIS A 9 -20.90 -5.31 -15.11
C HIS A 9 -19.46 -5.31 -15.68
N GLY A 10 -18.66 -6.37 -15.41
CA GLY A 10 -17.26 -6.45 -15.82
C GLY A 10 -16.32 -5.56 -15.01
N ILE A 11 -16.71 -5.15 -13.80
CA ILE A 11 -15.89 -4.28 -12.93
C ILE A 11 -15.18 -5.14 -11.88
N THR A 12 -13.85 -5.10 -11.87
CA THR A 12 -13.02 -5.69 -10.81
C THR A 12 -12.91 -4.76 -9.62
N VAL A 13 -12.95 -5.30 -8.40
CA VAL A 13 -12.77 -4.53 -7.18
C VAL A 13 -11.75 -5.23 -6.29
N ASN A 14 -10.62 -4.56 -6.09
CA ASN A 14 -9.48 -5.04 -5.32
C ASN A 14 -9.08 -4.01 -4.26
N ALA A 15 -8.22 -4.41 -3.33
CA ALA A 15 -7.68 -3.52 -2.29
C ALA A 15 -6.15 -3.65 -2.23
N ILE A 16 -5.49 -2.51 -2.00
CA ILE A 16 -4.08 -2.48 -1.61
C ILE A 16 -4.06 -2.09 -0.13
N ALA A 17 -3.32 -2.85 0.68
CA ALA A 17 -3.06 -2.52 2.08
C ALA A 17 -1.58 -2.14 2.22
N PRO A 18 -1.23 -0.84 2.11
CA PRO A 18 0.13 -0.39 2.29
C PRO A 18 0.66 -0.69 3.69
N GLY A 19 1.95 -0.99 3.80
CA GLY A 19 2.69 -0.96 5.06
C GLY A 19 2.99 0.47 5.54
N TYR A 20 4.18 0.68 6.12
CA TYR A 20 4.63 2.00 6.55
C TYR A 20 5.29 2.77 5.42
N PHE A 21 4.61 3.84 4.96
CA PHE A 21 5.08 4.71 3.89
C PHE A 21 5.45 6.08 4.41
N ALA A 22 6.54 6.64 3.87
CA ALA A 22 7.01 7.98 4.13
C ALA A 22 6.12 9.00 3.39
N THR A 23 5.03 9.41 4.05
CA THR A 23 4.08 10.41 3.54
C THR A 23 3.95 11.55 4.54
N GLU A 24 3.41 12.69 4.08
CA GLU A 24 3.12 13.83 4.95
C GLU A 24 2.25 13.44 6.16
N LEU A 25 1.28 12.53 5.95
CA LEU A 25 0.42 11.98 7.00
C LEU A 25 1.21 11.31 8.14
N ASN A 26 2.35 10.70 7.83
CA ASN A 26 3.16 9.97 8.79
C ASN A 26 4.36 10.78 9.34
N THR A 27 4.47 12.07 9.04
CA THR A 27 5.61 12.92 9.47
C THR A 27 5.87 12.83 10.98
N ALA A 28 4.81 12.83 11.80
CA ALA A 28 4.92 12.71 13.25
C ALA A 28 5.50 11.36 13.70
N LEU A 29 5.10 10.27 13.03
CA LEU A 29 5.62 8.93 13.31
C LEU A 29 7.06 8.75 12.81
N MET A 30 7.40 9.34 11.67
CA MET A 30 8.76 9.30 11.13
C MET A 30 9.75 10.06 12.03
N SER A 31 9.27 11.15 12.67
CA SER A 31 10.08 11.96 13.60
C SER A 31 10.25 11.31 14.97
N ASP A 32 9.50 10.24 15.27
CA ASP A 32 9.67 9.44 16.47
C ASP A 32 10.75 8.37 16.23
N GLU A 33 11.92 8.55 16.81
CA GLU A 33 13.06 7.64 16.67
C GLU A 33 12.74 6.21 17.13
N ALA A 34 11.94 6.05 18.19
CA ALA A 34 11.58 4.73 18.71
C ALA A 34 10.62 4.03 17.75
N PHE A 35 9.66 4.76 17.19
CA PHE A 35 8.74 4.23 16.19
C PHE A 35 9.45 3.89 14.88
N THR A 36 10.29 4.78 14.36
CA THR A 36 11.09 4.53 13.14
C THR A 36 11.97 3.29 13.30
N LYS A 37 12.70 3.17 14.42
CA LYS A 37 13.50 1.98 14.70
C LYS A 37 12.65 0.72 14.78
N TRP A 38 11.45 0.80 15.34
CA TRP A 38 10.52 -0.32 15.36
C TRP A 38 10.05 -0.70 13.94
N VAL A 39 9.73 0.26 13.07
CA VAL A 39 9.38 0.01 11.66
C VAL A 39 10.52 -0.69 10.93
N GLU A 40 11.74 -0.17 11.04
CA GLU A 40 12.95 -0.72 10.43
C GLU A 40 13.19 -2.16 10.91
N THR A 41 13.21 -2.39 12.23
CA THR A 41 13.44 -3.75 12.77
C THR A 41 12.31 -4.75 12.51
N ARG A 42 11.05 -4.29 12.39
CA ARG A 42 9.89 -5.18 12.19
C ARG A 42 9.66 -5.50 10.71
N THR A 43 10.08 -4.62 9.81
CA THR A 43 9.91 -4.73 8.36
C THR A 43 11.14 -5.37 7.75
N PRO A 44 11.04 -6.50 7.01
CA PRO A 44 12.22 -7.16 6.45
C PRO A 44 13.09 -6.31 5.51
N ALA A 45 12.52 -5.23 4.95
CA ALA A 45 13.25 -4.29 4.11
C ALA A 45 14.06 -3.24 4.90
N ASP A 46 13.91 -3.19 6.23
CA ASP A 46 14.65 -2.33 7.15
C ASP A 46 14.55 -0.83 6.83
N ARG A 47 13.37 -0.39 6.34
CA ARG A 47 13.13 1.00 5.95
C ARG A 47 11.63 1.31 5.84
N TRP A 48 11.33 2.60 5.85
CA TRP A 48 10.06 3.13 5.36
C TRP A 48 9.96 2.96 3.83
N ALA A 49 8.79 2.58 3.35
CA ALA A 49 8.50 2.54 1.92
C ALA A 49 8.29 3.96 1.37
N GLN A 50 8.60 4.16 0.09
CA GLN A 50 8.34 5.41 -0.63
C GLN A 50 7.03 5.31 -1.41
N PRO A 51 6.21 6.37 -1.48
CA PRO A 51 4.90 6.32 -2.14
C PRO A 51 4.92 5.77 -3.57
N GLU A 52 6.00 6.02 -4.31
CA GLU A 52 6.20 5.58 -5.70
C GLU A 52 6.23 4.04 -5.82
N GLU A 53 6.57 3.32 -4.76
CA GLU A 53 6.60 1.86 -4.73
C GLU A 53 5.19 1.24 -4.84
N LEU A 54 4.12 1.99 -4.56
CA LEU A 54 2.75 1.52 -4.74
C LEU A 54 2.34 1.43 -6.21
N GLY A 55 2.99 2.21 -7.08
CA GLY A 55 2.58 2.37 -8.48
C GLY A 55 2.49 1.05 -9.24
N GLY A 56 3.45 0.14 -9.03
CA GLY A 56 3.44 -1.17 -9.68
C GLY A 56 2.22 -2.02 -9.32
N ALA A 57 1.82 -2.03 -8.04
CA ALA A 57 0.64 -2.75 -7.59
C ALA A 57 -0.66 -2.12 -8.13
N VAL A 58 -0.72 -0.79 -8.18
CA VAL A 58 -1.87 -0.07 -8.76
C VAL A 58 -2.01 -0.39 -10.24
N VAL A 59 -0.92 -0.32 -11.02
CA VAL A 59 -0.93 -0.62 -12.45
C VAL A 59 -1.36 -2.07 -12.69
N PHE A 60 -0.85 -3.03 -11.92
CA PHE A 60 -1.29 -4.41 -12.02
C PHE A 60 -2.80 -4.55 -11.80
N LEU A 61 -3.32 -4.02 -10.68
CA LEU A 61 -4.74 -4.14 -10.34
C LEU A 61 -5.67 -3.35 -11.27
N ALA A 62 -5.15 -2.34 -11.99
CA ALA A 62 -5.88 -1.57 -12.98
C ALA A 62 -5.76 -2.12 -14.41
N SER A 63 -4.93 -3.15 -14.61
CA SER A 63 -4.71 -3.77 -15.93
C SER A 63 -5.55 -5.03 -16.12
N ASP A 64 -5.65 -5.49 -17.37
CA ASP A 64 -6.30 -6.77 -17.72
C ASP A 64 -5.65 -7.98 -17.03
N ALA A 65 -4.42 -7.86 -16.52
CA ALA A 65 -3.74 -8.93 -15.80
C ALA A 65 -4.41 -9.27 -14.45
N ALA A 66 -5.27 -8.40 -13.93
CA ALA A 66 -6.01 -8.58 -12.69
C ALA A 66 -7.50 -8.91 -12.90
N ALA A 67 -7.94 -9.11 -14.16
CA ALA A 67 -9.32 -9.44 -14.54
C ALA A 67 -9.73 -10.87 -14.16
#